data_AF-A0AAE3ZKX5-F1
#
_entry.id   AF-A0AAE3ZKX5-F1
#
_cell.length_a   1.000
_cell.length_b   1.000
_cell.length_c   1.000
_cell.angle_alpha   90.00
_cell.angle_beta   90.00
_cell.angle_gamma   90.00
#
_symmetry.space_group_name_H-M   'P 1'
#
loop_
_entity.id
_entity.type
_entity.pdbx_description
1 polymer ?
#
loop_
_entity_poly.entity_id
_entity_poly.type
_entity_poly.pdbx_seq_one_letter_code
_entity_poly.pdbx_strand_id
1 'polypeptide(L)'
;MWRRLSYVYVLVGAGLVLGAVVTLWPIRDTPGLGTQLRINIGSNLIDLVLAVLVLQPAVLALNRNAVRRRNSLDYRDVIRRIERAQYRVDIWKFWTGLLEPRYERAFTAAVHGALDRDVRFRIMLTDPASADAAARGRQTAPTDAVALIRQNIERLDALIAALPEKRRELFAVGISPVGPAHAIYRVDDWLSYGRFGARRVSENQQREVQVHGDVGALALEAFDGRWNAARPIAEHYRLRVRFVAGAETVERDVPYVVCDDEPWVDLGGDRPRGDVTAGGVRYRAVEPGPEGGARAGVLFRAKYGRDDVLLLRLTARSRGARRTVEGR
;
A
#
# COMPACT_ATOMS: atom_id res chain seq x y z
N MET A 1 -30.88 6.45 -0.83
CA MET A 1 -30.42 5.97 0.48
C MET A 1 -31.01 6.76 1.65
N TRP A 2 -30.96 8.11 1.62
CA TRP A 2 -31.56 8.98 2.65
C TRP A 2 -33.04 8.73 2.97
N ARG A 3 -33.89 8.47 1.96
CA ARG A 3 -35.31 8.13 2.19
C ARG A 3 -35.53 6.85 3.00
N ARG A 4 -34.64 5.86 2.91
CA ARG A 4 -34.76 4.60 3.68
C ARG A 4 -34.39 4.81 5.15
N LEU A 5 -33.39 5.66 5.43
CA LEU A 5 -33.05 6.05 6.81
C LEU A 5 -34.20 6.81 7.48
N SER A 6 -34.87 7.74 6.76
CA SER A 6 -36.00 8.48 7.35
C SER A 6 -37.17 7.57 7.75
N TYR A 7 -37.49 6.53 6.97
CA TYR A 7 -38.55 5.58 7.35
C TYR A 7 -38.20 4.75 8.58
N VAL A 8 -36.93 4.38 8.75
CA VAL A 8 -36.47 3.64 9.94
C VAL A 8 -36.61 4.50 11.19
N TYR A 9 -36.22 5.78 11.14
CA TYR A 9 -36.40 6.68 12.28
C TYR A 9 -37.87 6.91 12.63
N VAL A 10 -38.73 7.05 11.62
CA VAL A 10 -40.19 7.17 11.84
C VAL A 10 -40.77 5.90 12.46
N LEU A 11 -40.37 4.72 11.99
CA LEU A 11 -40.84 3.44 12.55
C LEU A 11 -40.36 3.22 13.99
N VAL A 12 -39.09 3.52 14.27
CA VAL A 12 -38.55 3.45 15.64
C VAL A 12 -39.27 4.43 16.55
N GLY A 13 -39.48 5.68 16.11
CA GLY A 13 -40.21 6.68 16.86
C GLY A 13 -41.66 6.26 17.14
N ALA A 14 -42.37 5.77 16.12
CA ALA A 14 -43.73 5.27 16.25
C ALA A 14 -43.81 4.06 17.20
N GLY A 15 -42.83 3.14 17.13
CA GLY A 15 -42.73 1.99 18.03
C GLY A 15 -42.52 2.38 19.48
N LEU A 16 -41.66 3.38 19.75
CA LEU A 16 -41.43 3.90 21.10
C LEU A 16 -42.67 4.58 21.67
N VAL A 17 -43.38 5.38 20.87
CA VAL A 17 -44.65 6.01 21.29
C VAL A 17 -45.70 4.95 21.58
N LEU A 18 -45.85 3.95 20.71
CA LEU A 18 -46.79 2.86 20.91
C LEU A 18 -46.47 2.05 22.16
N GLY A 19 -45.19 1.71 22.39
CA GLY A 19 -44.74 1.01 23.59
C GLY A 19 -45.00 1.79 24.87
N ALA A 20 -44.77 3.10 24.86
CA ALA A 20 -45.10 3.98 25.99
C ALA A 20 -46.60 4.00 26.26
N VAL A 21 -47.44 4.09 25.23
CA VAL A 21 -48.91 4.06 25.38
C VAL A 21 -49.36 2.72 25.96
N VAL A 22 -48.89 1.58 25.42
CA VAL A 22 -49.28 0.24 25.88
C VAL A 22 -48.88 0.00 27.34
N THR A 23 -47.69 0.42 27.73
CA THR A 23 -47.16 0.21 29.10
C THR A 23 -47.78 1.15 30.14
N LEU A 24 -48.15 2.37 29.75
CA LEU A 24 -48.76 3.35 30.65
C LEU A 24 -50.29 3.22 30.75
N TRP A 25 -50.94 2.63 29.75
CA TRP A 25 -52.40 2.43 29.73
C TRP A 25 -52.97 1.73 30.97
N PRO A 26 -52.43 0.59 31.46
CA PRO A 26 -53.04 -0.13 32.58
C PRO A 26 -52.91 0.58 33.93
N ILE A 27 -51.97 1.52 34.08
CA ILE A 27 -51.68 2.21 35.35
C ILE A 27 -52.20 3.64 35.38
N ARG A 28 -52.85 4.11 34.31
CA ARG A 28 -53.26 5.51 34.10
C ARG A 28 -54.10 6.13 35.22
N ASP A 29 -54.87 5.30 35.93
CA ASP A 29 -55.81 5.75 36.98
C ASP A 29 -55.15 5.80 38.38
N THR A 30 -53.84 5.56 38.47
CA THR A 30 -53.08 5.61 39.72
C THR A 30 -52.88 7.06 40.20
N PRO A 31 -53.29 7.42 41.43
CA PRO A 31 -53.08 8.76 41.98
C PRO A 31 -51.59 9.15 41.99
N GLY A 32 -51.27 10.35 41.51
CA GLY A 32 -49.89 10.88 41.50
C GLY A 32 -49.03 10.45 40.30
N LEU A 33 -49.49 9.50 39.47
CA LEU A 33 -48.77 9.02 38.28
C LEU A 33 -48.52 10.16 37.28
N GLY A 34 -49.50 11.04 37.05
CA GLY A 34 -49.35 12.18 36.14
C GLY A 34 -48.25 13.16 36.59
N THR A 35 -48.09 13.35 37.90
CA THR A 35 -47.04 14.22 38.47
C THR A 35 -45.67 13.54 38.37
N GLN A 36 -45.58 12.25 38.69
CA GLN A 36 -44.34 11.48 38.57
C GLN A 36 -43.89 11.34 37.11
N LEU A 37 -44.81 11.15 36.16
CA LEU A 37 -44.52 11.14 34.72
C LEU A 37 -43.99 12.49 34.26
N ARG A 38 -44.60 13.61 34.67
CA ARG A 38 -44.11 14.95 34.29
C ARG A 38 -42.70 15.23 34.82
N ILE A 39 -42.40 14.81 36.06
CA ILE A 39 -41.08 14.99 36.67
C ILE A 39 -40.04 14.09 35.98
N ASN A 40 -40.33 12.79 35.82
CA ASN A 40 -39.39 11.84 35.25
C ASN A 40 -39.20 12.03 33.74
N ILE A 41 -40.28 12.28 32.98
CA ILE A 41 -40.18 12.60 31.55
C ILE A 41 -39.49 13.95 31.38
N GLY A 42 -39.83 14.95 32.20
CA GLY A 42 -39.17 16.25 32.17
C GLY A 42 -37.66 16.14 32.38
N SER A 43 -37.21 15.41 33.41
CA SER A 43 -35.79 15.19 33.68
C SER A 43 -35.10 14.43 32.55
N ASN A 44 -35.68 13.32 32.09
CA ASN A 44 -35.07 12.52 31.02
C ASN A 44 -35.04 13.25 29.67
N LEU A 45 -36.03 14.08 29.37
CA LEU A 45 -36.05 14.87 28.14
C LEU A 45 -35.00 15.98 28.20
N ILE A 46 -34.80 16.60 29.37
CA ILE A 46 -33.73 17.58 29.59
C ILE A 46 -32.36 16.91 29.46
N ASP A 47 -32.15 15.75 30.07
CA ASP A 47 -30.88 14.99 29.96
C ASP A 47 -30.60 14.56 28.53
N LEU A 48 -31.62 14.11 27.78
CA LEU A 48 -31.50 13.75 26.38
C LEU A 48 -31.18 14.98 25.51
N VAL A 49 -31.86 16.10 25.73
CA VAL A 49 -31.62 17.36 25.00
C VAL A 49 -30.23 17.89 25.32
N LEU A 50 -29.77 17.81 26.57
CA LEU A 50 -28.43 18.21 26.98
C LEU A 50 -27.35 17.30 26.37
N ALA A 51 -27.58 15.98 26.36
CA ALA A 51 -26.71 15.02 25.69
C ALA A 51 -26.63 15.30 24.17
N VAL A 52 -27.75 15.59 23.51
CA VAL A 52 -27.73 15.94 22.08
C VAL A 52 -27.03 17.29 21.86
N LEU A 53 -27.30 18.31 22.67
CA LEU A 53 -26.72 19.65 22.50
C LEU A 53 -25.24 19.75 22.87
N VAL A 54 -24.72 18.90 23.75
CA VAL A 54 -23.31 18.93 24.16
C VAL A 54 -22.51 17.84 23.46
N LEU A 55 -23.00 16.59 23.49
CA LEU A 55 -22.29 15.45 22.95
C LEU A 55 -22.27 15.46 21.42
N GLN A 56 -23.36 15.87 20.75
CA GLN A 56 -23.39 15.89 19.28
C GLN A 56 -22.40 16.91 18.69
N PRO A 57 -22.32 18.19 19.13
CA PRO A 57 -21.29 19.09 18.63
C PRO A 57 -19.89 18.70 19.08
N ALA A 58 -19.70 18.07 20.25
CA ALA A 58 -18.40 17.53 20.64
C ALA A 58 -17.95 16.37 19.71
N VAL A 59 -18.85 15.42 19.42
CA VAL A 59 -18.63 14.32 18.47
C VAL A 59 -18.43 14.86 17.04
N LEU A 60 -19.19 15.87 16.64
CA LEU A 60 -19.02 16.53 15.34
C LEU A 60 -17.74 17.38 15.30
N ALA A 61 -17.28 17.97 16.39
CA ALA A 61 -16.01 18.70 16.45
C ALA A 61 -14.82 17.73 16.38
N LEU A 62 -14.91 16.59 17.07
CA LEU A 62 -13.95 15.48 16.98
C LEU A 62 -13.93 14.91 15.54
N ASN A 63 -15.09 14.71 14.90
CA ASN A 63 -15.18 14.21 13.53
C ASN A 63 -14.85 15.25 12.43
N ARG A 64 -15.17 16.54 12.62
CA ARG A 64 -14.87 17.60 11.63
C ARG A 64 -13.38 17.87 11.53
N ASN A 65 -12.63 17.70 12.61
CA ASN A 65 -11.16 17.78 12.60
C ASN A 65 -10.49 16.52 12.06
N ALA A 66 -11.21 15.39 12.01
CA ALA A 66 -10.68 14.10 11.61
C ALA A 66 -10.70 13.85 10.09
N VAL A 67 -11.40 14.64 9.26
CA VAL A 67 -11.44 14.41 7.81
C VAL A 67 -11.36 15.73 7.02
N ARG A 68 -10.15 16.17 6.67
CA ARG A 68 -9.99 17.28 5.71
C ARG A 68 -10.07 16.73 4.29
N ARG A 69 -11.07 17.17 3.52
CA ARG A 69 -11.18 16.84 2.09
C ARG A 69 -10.34 17.81 1.27
N ARG A 70 -9.42 17.30 0.47
CA ARG A 70 -8.66 18.09 -0.52
C ARG A 70 -8.92 17.56 -1.93
N ASN A 71 -9.01 18.46 -2.90
CA ASN A 71 -9.30 18.11 -4.29
C ASN A 71 -8.11 17.41 -4.97
N SER A 72 -6.89 17.75 -4.57
CA SER A 72 -5.63 17.16 -5.03
C SER A 72 -4.61 17.09 -3.90
N LEU A 73 -3.62 16.21 -4.07
CA LEU A 73 -2.43 16.20 -3.24
C LEU A 73 -1.58 17.45 -3.51
N ASP A 74 -1.15 18.13 -2.46
CA ASP A 74 -0.12 19.16 -2.55
C ASP A 74 1.23 18.56 -2.11
N TYR A 75 2.10 18.27 -3.08
CA TYR A 75 3.44 17.73 -2.81
C TYR A 75 4.29 18.69 -1.96
N ARG A 76 4.10 20.01 -2.08
CA ARG A 76 4.84 20.97 -1.24
C ARG A 76 4.40 20.88 0.21
N ASP A 77 3.11 20.62 0.46
CA ASP A 77 2.61 20.40 1.81
C ASP A 77 3.12 19.10 2.41
N VAL A 78 3.20 18.03 1.61
CA VAL A 78 3.82 16.77 2.04
C VAL A 78 5.28 16.99 2.43
N ILE A 79 6.06 17.69 1.59
CA ILE A 79 7.46 17.98 1.87
C ILE A 79 7.61 18.78 3.16
N ARG A 80 6.82 19.86 3.35
CA ARG A 80 6.81 20.63 4.61
C ARG A 80 6.47 19.80 5.84
N ARG A 81 5.61 18.78 5.70
CA ARG A 81 5.31 17.85 6.81
C ARG A 81 6.49 16.93 7.08
N ILE A 82 7.12 16.39 6.05
CA ILE A 82 8.33 15.55 6.19
C ILE A 82 9.45 16.34 6.87
N GLU A 83 9.64 17.61 6.50
CA GLU A 83 10.62 18.50 7.15
C GLU A 83 10.42 18.62 8.67
N ARG A 84 9.18 18.46 9.14
CA ARG A 84 8.79 18.56 10.56
C ARG A 84 8.55 17.21 11.23
N ALA A 85 8.68 16.12 10.49
CA ALA A 85 8.43 14.77 11.00
C ALA A 85 9.34 14.46 12.18
N GLN A 86 8.79 13.72 13.15
CA GLN A 86 9.46 13.35 14.40
C GLN A 86 9.68 11.84 14.54
N TYR A 87 8.87 11.01 13.89
CA TYR A 87 8.88 9.57 14.12
C TYR A 87 8.96 8.74 12.84
N ARG A 88 8.02 8.94 11.92
CA ARG A 88 7.88 8.04 10.77
C ARG A 88 7.20 8.68 9.56
N VAL A 89 7.66 8.28 8.38
CA VAL A 89 7.06 8.58 7.09
C VAL A 89 6.80 7.28 6.33
N ASP A 90 5.54 7.00 6.01
CA ASP A 90 5.15 5.82 5.21
C ASP A 90 4.49 6.28 3.91
N ILE A 91 4.89 5.73 2.77
CA ILE A 91 4.36 6.08 1.44
C ILE A 91 3.99 4.80 0.69
N TRP A 92 2.76 4.68 0.17
CA TRP A 92 2.38 3.56 -0.72
C TRP A 92 1.74 4.07 -2.00
N LYS A 93 2.40 3.80 -3.13
CA LYS A 93 2.06 4.34 -4.44
C LYS A 93 2.33 3.35 -5.57
N PHE A 94 1.73 3.62 -6.73
CA PHE A 94 2.28 3.10 -7.98
C PHE A 94 3.62 3.78 -8.27
N TRP A 95 3.61 5.10 -8.42
CA TRP A 95 4.78 6.00 -8.44
C TRP A 95 4.42 7.28 -7.67
N THR A 96 5.42 8.06 -7.24
CA THR A 96 5.24 9.33 -6.53
C THR A 96 5.72 10.52 -7.35
N GLY A 97 4.94 11.61 -7.32
CA GLY A 97 5.39 12.89 -7.88
C GLY A 97 6.47 13.57 -7.05
N LEU A 98 6.77 13.11 -5.83
CA LEU A 98 7.84 13.67 -4.99
C LEU A 98 9.23 13.57 -5.64
N LEU A 99 9.41 12.60 -6.55
CA LEU A 99 10.64 12.35 -7.31
C LEU A 99 10.60 12.98 -8.71
N GLU A 100 9.66 13.85 -9.00
CA GLU A 100 9.69 14.66 -10.23
C GLU A 100 10.72 15.78 -10.10
N PRO A 101 11.39 16.21 -11.20
CA PRO A 101 12.48 17.20 -11.14
C PRO A 101 12.14 18.49 -10.36
N ARG A 102 10.88 18.93 -10.40
CA ARG A 102 10.39 20.12 -9.71
C ARG A 102 10.31 19.99 -8.17
N TYR A 103 10.24 18.76 -7.65
CA TYR A 103 10.09 18.49 -6.21
C TYR A 103 11.27 17.70 -5.63
N GLU A 104 11.99 16.96 -6.46
CA GLU A 104 13.05 16.03 -6.07
C GLU A 104 14.08 16.67 -5.15
N ARG A 105 14.62 17.85 -5.48
CA ARG A 105 15.61 18.53 -4.63
C ARG A 105 15.08 18.84 -3.23
N ALA A 106 13.86 19.37 -3.14
CA ALA A 106 13.24 19.72 -1.86
C ALA A 106 12.86 18.47 -1.06
N PHE A 107 12.35 17.44 -1.74
CA PHE A 107 12.05 16.15 -1.14
C PHE A 107 13.31 15.48 -0.56
N THR A 108 14.39 15.40 -1.34
CA THR A 108 15.67 14.82 -0.89
C THR A 108 16.24 15.58 0.30
N ALA A 109 16.22 16.92 0.28
CA ALA A 109 16.64 17.73 1.42
C ALA A 109 15.79 17.46 2.69
N ALA A 110 14.47 17.35 2.53
CA ALA A 110 13.56 17.03 3.63
C ALA A 110 13.81 15.62 4.19
N VAL A 111 14.07 14.63 3.32
CA VAL A 111 14.44 13.26 3.72
C VAL A 111 15.73 13.29 4.54
N HIS A 112 16.79 13.94 4.06
CA HIS A 112 18.05 14.03 4.81
C HIS A 112 17.86 14.66 6.19
N GLY A 113 17.16 15.79 6.26
CA GLY A 113 16.90 16.48 7.53
C GLY A 113 16.04 15.66 8.49
N ALA A 114 15.10 14.87 7.99
CA ALA A 114 14.31 13.96 8.82
C ALA A 114 15.15 12.76 9.31
N LEU A 115 15.99 12.18 8.45
CA LEU A 115 16.93 11.13 8.83
C LEU A 115 17.96 11.62 9.86
N ASP A 116 18.37 12.91 9.82
CA ASP A 116 19.21 13.54 10.84
C ASP A 116 18.57 13.54 12.24
N ARG A 117 17.25 13.38 12.32
CA ARG A 117 16.47 13.31 13.55
C ARG A 117 15.94 11.90 13.84
N ASP A 118 16.57 10.88 13.25
CA ASP A 118 16.21 9.47 13.41
C ASP A 118 14.77 9.10 12.95
N VAL A 119 14.17 9.90 12.07
CA VAL A 119 12.86 9.60 11.48
C VAL A 119 12.97 8.40 10.53
N ARG A 120 12.07 7.42 10.68
CA ARG A 120 12.05 6.22 9.83
C ARG A 120 11.22 6.43 8.57
N PHE A 121 11.75 6.02 7.42
CA PHE A 121 11.07 6.04 6.13
C PHE A 121 10.76 4.63 5.65
N ARG A 122 9.52 4.41 5.22
CA ARG A 122 9.10 3.24 4.45
C ARG A 122 8.38 3.68 3.18
N ILE A 123 8.97 3.42 2.04
CA ILE A 123 8.37 3.74 0.75
C ILE A 123 8.07 2.44 0.02
N MET A 124 6.80 2.20 -0.27
CA MET A 124 6.33 1.05 -1.02
C MET A 124 5.87 1.48 -2.41
N LEU A 125 6.56 0.99 -3.43
CA LEU A 125 6.21 1.20 -4.84
C LEU A 125 5.70 -0.10 -5.47
N THR A 126 4.97 0.01 -6.56
CA THR A 126 4.45 -1.16 -7.29
C THR A 126 5.52 -1.69 -8.24
N ASP A 127 5.64 -3.01 -8.38
CA ASP A 127 6.53 -3.63 -9.36
C ASP A 127 6.09 -3.24 -10.78
N PRO A 128 6.96 -2.63 -11.61
CA PRO A 128 6.61 -2.29 -13.00
C PRO A 128 6.22 -3.51 -13.86
N ALA A 129 6.70 -4.71 -13.51
CA ALA A 129 6.32 -5.97 -14.16
C ALA A 129 5.02 -6.59 -13.61
N SER A 130 4.32 -5.93 -12.69
CA SER A 130 3.05 -6.46 -12.16
C SER A 130 1.87 -6.24 -13.11
N ALA A 131 0.86 -7.10 -12.97
CA ALA A 131 -0.42 -6.94 -13.68
C ALA A 131 -1.11 -5.60 -13.32
N ASP A 132 -0.98 -5.15 -12.07
CA ASP A 132 -1.56 -3.89 -11.60
C ASP A 132 -0.86 -2.67 -12.21
N ALA A 133 0.48 -2.69 -12.33
CA ALA A 133 1.22 -1.65 -13.04
C ALA A 133 0.79 -1.56 -14.52
N ALA A 134 0.65 -2.70 -15.19
CA ALA A 134 0.16 -2.75 -16.57
C ALA A 134 -1.28 -2.22 -16.71
N ALA A 135 -2.18 -2.62 -15.79
CA ALA A 135 -3.54 -2.10 -15.74
C ALA A 135 -3.56 -0.59 -15.52
N ARG A 136 -2.70 -0.09 -14.64
CA ARG A 136 -2.56 1.33 -14.36
C ARG A 136 -2.03 2.11 -15.55
N GLY A 137 -1.06 1.56 -16.30
CA GLY A 137 -0.59 2.11 -17.56
C GLY A 137 -1.72 2.31 -18.57
N ARG A 138 -2.56 1.28 -18.77
CA ARG A 138 -3.75 1.39 -19.65
C ARG A 138 -4.73 2.47 -19.18
N GLN A 139 -4.95 2.60 -17.87
CA GLN A 139 -5.86 3.60 -17.33
C GLN A 139 -5.35 5.03 -17.48
N THR A 140 -4.04 5.25 -17.52
CA THR A 140 -3.41 6.58 -17.45
C THR A 140 -2.82 7.07 -18.77
N ALA A 141 -3.01 6.29 -19.84
CA ALA A 141 -2.69 6.71 -21.20
C ALA A 141 -3.22 8.13 -21.51
N PRO A 142 -2.41 9.00 -22.15
CA PRO A 142 -1.14 8.70 -22.83
C PRO A 142 0.11 8.69 -21.92
N THR A 143 -0.03 8.84 -20.60
CA THR A 143 1.13 8.81 -19.71
C THR A 143 1.70 7.39 -19.59
N ASP A 144 3.01 7.25 -19.77
CA ASP A 144 3.70 5.98 -19.53
C ASP A 144 3.96 5.76 -18.03
N ALA A 145 2.94 5.23 -17.35
CA ALA A 145 3.03 4.92 -15.93
C ALA A 145 4.12 3.88 -15.61
N VAL A 146 4.35 2.90 -16.48
CA VAL A 146 5.33 1.84 -16.23
C VAL A 146 6.75 2.42 -16.22
N ALA A 147 7.05 3.31 -17.18
CA ALA A 147 8.31 4.05 -17.16
C ALA A 147 8.46 4.95 -15.92
N LEU A 148 7.40 5.63 -15.49
CA LEU A 148 7.44 6.47 -14.28
C LEU A 148 7.68 5.66 -13.00
N ILE A 149 7.05 4.49 -12.88
CA ILE A 149 7.29 3.54 -11.79
C ILE A 149 8.77 3.14 -11.77
N ARG A 150 9.30 2.68 -12.91
CA ARG A 150 10.71 2.29 -13.04
C ARG A 150 11.66 3.43 -12.65
N GLN A 151 11.47 4.62 -13.21
CA GLN A 151 12.28 5.80 -12.89
C GLN A 151 12.24 6.18 -11.40
N ASN A 152 11.08 6.03 -10.75
CA ASN A 152 10.95 6.29 -9.31
C ASN A 152 11.78 5.29 -8.49
N ILE A 153 11.72 4.01 -8.85
CA ILE A 153 12.53 2.98 -8.18
C ILE A 153 14.02 3.28 -8.37
N GLU A 154 14.46 3.57 -9.60
CA GLU A 154 15.86 3.93 -9.90
C GLU A 154 16.34 5.16 -9.11
N ARG A 155 15.52 6.21 -9.01
CA ARG A 155 15.83 7.41 -8.21
C ARG A 155 15.93 7.11 -6.72
N LEU A 156 15.05 6.26 -6.18
CA LEU A 156 15.12 5.84 -4.78
C LEU A 156 16.34 4.97 -4.48
N ASP A 157 16.72 4.09 -5.40
CA ASP A 157 17.94 3.28 -5.27
C ASP A 157 19.18 4.18 -5.25
N ALA A 158 19.25 5.16 -6.17
CA ALA A 158 20.32 6.15 -6.19
C ALA A 158 20.37 6.99 -4.89
N LEU A 159 19.21 7.38 -4.36
CA LEU A 159 19.11 8.07 -3.07
C LEU A 159 19.65 7.21 -1.93
N ILE A 160 19.27 5.93 -1.85
CA ILE A 160 19.77 5.00 -0.83
C ILE A 160 21.29 4.82 -0.93
N ALA A 161 21.81 4.67 -2.14
CA ALA A 161 23.24 4.52 -2.37
C ALA A 161 24.03 5.74 -1.88
N ALA A 162 23.47 6.94 -2.05
CA ALA A 162 24.06 8.20 -1.59
C ALA A 162 23.93 8.44 -0.07
N LEU A 163 23.07 7.69 0.64
CA LEU A 163 22.94 7.81 2.09
C LEU A 163 24.16 7.21 2.82
N PRO A 164 24.63 7.86 3.91
CA PRO A 164 25.58 7.26 4.84
C PRO A 164 25.05 5.95 5.41
N GLU A 165 25.93 4.98 5.65
CA GLU A 165 25.56 3.63 6.11
C GLU A 165 24.63 3.64 7.34
N LYS A 166 24.94 4.46 8.34
CA LYS A 166 24.12 4.63 9.56
C LYS A 166 22.66 5.03 9.29
N ARG A 167 22.38 5.70 8.16
CA ARG A 167 21.04 6.19 7.80
C ARG A 167 20.29 5.23 6.88
N ARG A 168 20.97 4.28 6.25
CA ARG A 168 20.35 3.32 5.32
C ARG A 168 19.33 2.44 6.03
N GLU A 169 19.58 2.09 7.29
CA GLU A 169 18.63 1.31 8.10
C GLU A 169 17.32 2.05 8.41
N LEU A 170 17.37 3.39 8.41
CA LEU A 170 16.20 4.25 8.63
C LEU A 170 15.42 4.53 7.35
N PHE A 171 15.95 4.19 6.17
CA PHE A 171 15.31 4.45 4.88
C PHE A 171 15.13 3.17 4.09
N ALA A 172 13.92 2.58 4.19
CA ALA A 172 13.59 1.34 3.51
C ALA A 172 12.65 1.57 2.32
N VAL A 173 12.94 0.88 1.21
CA VAL A 173 12.08 0.87 0.02
C VAL A 173 11.68 -0.57 -0.30
N GLY A 174 10.38 -0.81 -0.35
CA GLY A 174 9.77 -2.09 -0.67
C GLY A 174 9.08 -2.04 -2.03
N ILE A 175 9.26 -3.08 -2.83
CA ILE A 175 8.60 -3.25 -4.13
C ILE A 175 7.53 -4.32 -4.01
N SER A 176 6.28 -3.90 -4.15
CA SER A 176 5.10 -4.75 -4.03
C SER A 176 4.68 -5.29 -5.39
N PRO A 177 4.43 -6.60 -5.55
CA PRO A 177 3.88 -7.17 -6.78
C PRO A 177 2.40 -6.80 -6.97
N VAL A 178 1.76 -6.22 -5.95
CA VAL A 178 0.36 -5.78 -5.97
C VAL A 178 0.30 -4.27 -5.80
N GLY A 179 -0.46 -3.61 -6.66
CA GLY A 179 -0.66 -2.17 -6.64
C GLY A 179 -1.58 -1.73 -5.50
N PRO A 180 -1.43 -0.48 -5.03
CA PRO A 180 -2.34 0.08 -4.03
C PRO A 180 -3.75 0.27 -4.60
N ALA A 181 -4.77 -0.14 -3.84
CA ALA A 181 -6.14 0.29 -4.09
C ALA A 181 -6.33 1.79 -3.77
N HIS A 182 -5.63 2.26 -2.73
CA HIS A 182 -5.60 3.65 -2.30
C HIS A 182 -4.16 4.10 -2.14
N ALA A 183 -3.90 5.30 -2.58
CA ALA A 183 -2.61 5.93 -2.48
C ALA A 183 -2.43 6.48 -1.06
N ILE A 184 -1.33 6.14 -0.39
CA ILE A 184 -1.11 6.50 1.02
C ILE A 184 0.11 7.42 1.16
N TYR A 185 -0.04 8.47 1.96
CA TYR A 185 1.05 9.24 2.57
C TYR A 185 0.79 9.39 4.05
N ARG A 186 1.69 8.86 4.87
CA ARG A 186 1.71 9.08 6.30
C ARG A 186 2.92 9.91 6.67
N VAL A 187 2.69 10.90 7.51
CA VAL A 187 3.74 11.60 8.27
C VAL A 187 3.30 11.64 9.72
N ASP A 188 4.02 10.92 10.57
CA ASP A 188 3.69 10.71 11.99
C ASP A 188 2.22 10.27 12.17
N ASP A 189 1.40 11.13 12.78
CA ASP A 189 -0.01 10.87 13.08
C ASP A 189 -0.98 11.33 12.00
N TRP A 190 -0.46 11.88 10.89
CA TRP A 190 -1.26 12.35 9.77
C TRP A 190 -1.20 11.38 8.61
N LEU A 191 -2.36 10.86 8.22
CA LEU A 191 -2.52 9.96 7.09
C LEU A 191 -3.36 10.65 6.00
N SER A 192 -2.79 10.79 4.82
CA SER A 192 -3.51 11.21 3.61
C SER A 192 -3.72 9.99 2.73
N TYR A 193 -4.98 9.68 2.42
CA TYR A 193 -5.32 8.62 1.48
C TYR A 193 -6.15 9.14 0.31
N GLY A 194 -5.83 8.68 -0.89
CA GLY A 194 -6.46 9.12 -2.14
C GLY A 194 -6.84 7.96 -3.03
N ARG A 195 -7.91 8.12 -3.82
CA ARG A 195 -8.28 7.16 -4.85
C ARG A 195 -7.61 7.51 -6.18
N PHE A 196 -7.25 6.48 -6.92
CA PHE A 196 -6.74 6.64 -8.28
C PHE A 196 -7.90 6.87 -9.25
N GLY A 197 -7.92 8.04 -9.90
CA GLY A 197 -8.86 8.32 -10.98
C GLY A 197 -8.42 7.68 -12.29
N ALA A 198 -9.37 7.37 -13.17
CA ALA A 198 -9.09 7.04 -14.56
C ALA A 198 -8.45 8.23 -15.28
N ARG A 199 -7.51 7.98 -16.20
CA ARG A 199 -6.79 8.96 -17.04
C ARG A 199 -5.98 10.02 -16.30
N ARG A 200 -5.71 9.82 -15.01
CA ARG A 200 -5.03 10.80 -14.16
C ARG A 200 -3.71 10.24 -13.64
N VAL A 201 -2.65 11.03 -13.75
CA VAL A 201 -1.31 10.71 -13.24
C VAL A 201 -1.23 10.81 -11.71
N SER A 202 -2.08 11.65 -11.12
CA SER A 202 -2.17 11.91 -9.68
C SER A 202 -3.53 11.52 -9.11
N GLU A 203 -3.62 11.35 -7.79
CA GLU A 203 -4.90 11.10 -7.11
C GLU A 203 -5.83 12.31 -7.20
N ASN A 204 -7.12 12.02 -7.41
CA ASN A 204 -8.19 13.00 -7.26
C ASN A 204 -8.94 12.67 -5.98
N GLN A 205 -9.25 13.70 -5.18
CA GLN A 205 -9.95 13.58 -3.90
C GLN A 205 -9.14 12.80 -2.86
N GLN A 206 -8.33 13.53 -2.11
CA GLN A 206 -7.68 12.99 -0.94
C GLN A 206 -8.48 13.31 0.32
N ARG A 207 -8.47 12.36 1.25
CA ARG A 207 -8.98 12.53 2.60
C ARG A 207 -7.78 12.47 3.53
N GLU A 208 -7.59 13.54 4.30
CA GLU A 208 -6.62 13.54 5.38
C GLU A 208 -7.34 13.14 6.66
N VAL A 209 -6.83 12.12 7.32
CA VAL A 209 -7.34 11.60 8.59
C VAL A 209 -6.22 11.48 9.61
N GLN A 210 -6.58 11.56 10.89
CA GLN A 210 -5.65 11.19 11.96
C GLN A 210 -5.48 9.67 12.00
N VAL A 211 -4.25 9.23 12.22
CA VAL A 211 -3.87 7.82 12.31
C VAL A 211 -4.62 7.08 13.41
N HIS A 212 -4.85 7.74 14.55
CA HIS A 212 -5.50 7.16 15.73
C HIS A 212 -7.03 7.00 15.62
N GLY A 213 -7.64 7.32 14.47
CA GLY A 213 -9.06 7.02 14.20
C GLY A 213 -9.23 5.66 13.50
N ASP A 214 -10.42 5.05 13.61
CA ASP A 214 -10.74 3.72 13.05
C ASP A 214 -10.32 3.55 11.58
N VAL A 215 -10.50 4.59 10.77
CA VAL A 215 -10.15 4.60 9.34
C VAL A 215 -8.62 4.67 9.12
N GLY A 216 -7.90 5.39 9.98
CA GLY A 216 -6.45 5.49 9.93
C GLY A 216 -5.78 4.17 10.32
N ALA A 217 -6.29 3.51 11.37
CA ALA A 217 -5.80 2.22 11.83
C ALA A 217 -5.95 1.13 10.76
N LEU A 218 -7.10 1.03 10.09
CA LEU A 218 -7.33 0.03 9.05
C LEU A 218 -6.43 0.26 7.81
N ALA A 219 -6.20 1.52 7.44
CA ALA A 219 -5.29 1.84 6.34
C ALA A 219 -3.83 1.51 6.67
N LEU A 220 -3.44 1.64 7.94
CA LEU A 220 -2.12 1.22 8.42
C LEU A 220 -1.96 -0.29 8.45
N GLU A 221 -2.96 -1.03 8.94
CA GLU A 221 -2.94 -2.49 8.93
C GLU A 221 -2.79 -3.02 7.50
N ALA A 222 -3.51 -2.43 6.55
CA ALA A 222 -3.35 -2.76 5.13
C ALA A 222 -1.94 -2.43 4.60
N PHE A 223 -1.34 -1.32 5.03
CA PHE A 223 0.05 -0.99 4.67
C PHE A 223 1.03 -2.00 5.25
N ASP A 224 0.96 -2.28 6.56
CA ASP A 224 1.89 -3.16 7.26
C ASP A 224 1.79 -4.60 6.77
N GLY A 225 0.58 -5.10 6.53
CA GLY A 225 0.36 -6.42 5.94
C GLY A 225 0.98 -6.57 4.55
N ARG A 226 0.97 -5.49 3.74
CA ARG A 226 1.60 -5.48 2.41
C ARG A 226 3.11 -5.24 2.47
N TRP A 227 3.56 -4.42 3.40
CA TRP A 227 4.97 -4.11 3.62
C TRP A 227 5.79 -5.38 3.88
N ASN A 228 5.27 -6.28 4.73
CA ASN A 228 5.96 -7.53 5.08
C ASN A 228 6.08 -8.52 3.90
N ALA A 229 5.26 -8.36 2.86
CA ALA A 229 5.33 -9.15 1.63
C ALA A 229 6.09 -8.43 0.50
N ALA A 230 6.48 -7.18 0.69
CA ALA A 230 7.20 -6.40 -0.31
C ALA A 230 8.67 -6.84 -0.37
N ARG A 231 9.22 -6.88 -1.58
CA ARG A 231 10.64 -7.20 -1.79
C ARG A 231 11.51 -5.97 -1.53
N PRO A 232 12.63 -6.07 -0.78
CA PRO A 232 13.57 -4.97 -0.67
C PRO A 232 14.07 -4.50 -2.04
N ILE A 233 14.28 -3.20 -2.21
CA ILE A 233 14.74 -2.63 -3.49
C ILE A 233 16.05 -3.27 -4.00
N ALA A 234 16.98 -3.61 -3.11
CA ALA A 234 18.25 -4.26 -3.44
C ALA A 234 18.05 -5.62 -4.12
N GLU A 235 17.01 -6.36 -3.73
CA GLU A 235 16.66 -7.66 -4.31
C GLU A 235 15.74 -7.53 -5.53
N HIS A 236 15.16 -6.35 -5.77
CA HIS A 236 14.20 -6.16 -6.84
C HIS A 236 14.83 -6.39 -8.21
N TYR A 237 15.97 -5.77 -8.52
CA TYR A 237 16.57 -5.83 -9.85
C TYR A 237 17.55 -6.98 -10.08
N ARG A 238 18.03 -7.63 -9.02
CA ARG A 238 19.13 -8.58 -9.13
C ARG A 238 18.83 -9.87 -8.40
N LEU A 239 19.15 -10.99 -9.04
CA LEU A 239 19.14 -12.32 -8.45
C LEU A 239 20.57 -12.83 -8.40
N ARG A 240 21.03 -13.19 -7.19
CA ARG A 240 22.32 -13.85 -7.02
C ARG A 240 22.22 -15.27 -7.54
N VAL A 241 22.99 -15.59 -8.59
CA VAL A 241 23.04 -16.92 -9.20
C VAL A 241 24.45 -17.48 -9.14
N ARG A 242 24.57 -18.80 -8.93
CA ARG A 242 25.80 -19.56 -9.03
C ARG A 242 25.63 -20.69 -10.05
N PHE A 243 26.50 -20.77 -11.04
CA PHE A 243 26.43 -21.78 -12.10
C PHE A 243 27.82 -22.10 -12.66
N VAL A 244 27.93 -23.20 -13.42
CA VAL A 244 29.18 -23.59 -14.08
C VAL A 244 29.19 -23.08 -15.53
N ALA A 245 30.19 -22.29 -15.89
CA ALA A 245 30.43 -21.79 -17.25
C ALA A 245 31.78 -22.34 -17.73
N GLY A 246 31.76 -23.25 -18.71
CA GLY A 246 32.98 -23.92 -19.15
C GLY A 246 33.58 -24.82 -18.05
N ALA A 247 34.75 -24.45 -17.52
CA ALA A 247 35.44 -25.14 -16.43
C ALA A 247 35.34 -24.40 -15.08
N GLU A 248 34.74 -23.20 -15.06
CA GLU A 248 34.72 -22.33 -13.88
C GLU A 248 33.33 -22.28 -13.24
N THR A 249 33.30 -22.15 -11.92
CA THR A 249 32.07 -21.82 -11.19
C THR A 249 31.97 -20.30 -11.07
N VAL A 250 30.93 -19.74 -11.68
CA VAL A 250 30.65 -18.31 -11.70
C VAL A 250 29.56 -18.01 -10.69
N GLU A 251 29.78 -17.01 -9.85
CA GLU A 251 28.76 -16.44 -8.97
C GLU A 251 28.61 -14.95 -9.26
N ARG A 252 27.40 -14.52 -9.62
CA ARG A 252 27.12 -13.11 -9.93
C ARG A 252 25.66 -12.74 -9.73
N ASP A 253 25.43 -11.45 -9.64
CA ASP A 253 24.10 -10.86 -9.63
C ASP A 253 23.62 -10.61 -11.06
N VAL A 254 22.47 -11.18 -11.41
CA VAL A 254 21.92 -11.10 -12.78
C VAL A 254 20.55 -10.44 -12.80
N PRO A 255 20.21 -9.69 -13.87
CA PRO A 255 18.85 -9.19 -14.09
C PRO A 255 17.87 -10.36 -14.18
N TYR A 256 16.70 -10.18 -13.60
CA TYR A 256 15.65 -11.20 -13.63
C TYR A 256 14.22 -10.64 -13.56
N VAL A 257 13.27 -11.44 -14.01
CA VAL A 257 11.83 -11.28 -13.78
C VAL A 257 11.25 -12.58 -13.25
N VAL A 258 10.05 -12.51 -12.65
CA VAL A 258 9.27 -13.69 -12.29
C VAL A 258 8.11 -13.78 -13.26
N CYS A 259 7.99 -14.90 -13.96
CA CYS A 259 6.90 -15.17 -14.90
C CYS A 259 6.39 -16.59 -14.63
N ASP A 260 5.08 -16.72 -14.41
CA ASP A 260 4.43 -17.98 -14.02
C ASP A 260 5.09 -18.63 -12.79
N ASP A 261 5.37 -17.82 -11.75
CA ASP A 261 6.05 -18.22 -10.50
C ASP A 261 7.48 -18.78 -10.65
N GLU A 262 8.05 -18.74 -11.86
CA GLU A 262 9.42 -19.14 -12.14
C GLU A 262 10.33 -17.92 -12.34
N PRO A 263 11.60 -17.95 -11.88
CA PRO A 263 12.56 -16.91 -12.21
C PRO A 263 13.08 -17.06 -13.64
N TRP A 264 13.13 -15.93 -14.34
CA TRP A 264 13.69 -15.78 -15.67
C TRP A 264 14.85 -14.81 -15.61
N VAL A 265 16.03 -15.27 -16.01
CA VAL A 265 17.29 -14.54 -15.82
C VAL A 265 17.94 -14.18 -17.15
N ASP A 266 18.54 -13.00 -17.21
CA ASP A 266 19.45 -12.60 -18.28
C ASP A 266 20.89 -12.91 -17.85
N LEU A 267 21.51 -13.92 -18.48
CA LEU A 267 22.90 -14.29 -18.23
C LEU A 267 23.89 -13.61 -19.19
N GLY A 268 23.49 -12.62 -19.98
CA GLY A 268 24.41 -11.90 -20.86
C GLY A 268 25.08 -12.78 -21.91
N GLY A 269 24.39 -13.84 -22.36
CA GLY A 269 24.89 -14.79 -23.35
C GLY A 269 25.55 -16.06 -22.79
N ASP A 270 25.86 -16.11 -21.49
CA ASP A 270 26.42 -17.31 -20.88
C ASP A 270 25.40 -18.45 -20.83
N ARG A 271 25.84 -19.64 -21.25
CA ARG A 271 25.03 -20.87 -21.21
C ARG A 271 25.52 -21.77 -20.06
N PRO A 272 24.80 -21.82 -18.93
CA PRO A 272 25.21 -22.62 -17.78
C PRO A 272 25.20 -24.10 -18.14
N ARG A 273 26.24 -24.83 -17.73
CA ARG A 273 26.28 -26.29 -17.78
C ARG A 273 25.74 -26.85 -16.47
N GLY A 274 24.62 -27.56 -16.54
CA GLY A 274 24.04 -28.25 -15.39
C GLY A 274 23.14 -27.37 -14.52
N ASP A 275 23.24 -27.54 -13.21
CA ASP A 275 22.35 -26.89 -12.24
C ASP A 275 22.80 -25.44 -11.96
N VAL A 276 21.84 -24.53 -11.93
CA VAL A 276 22.00 -23.14 -11.47
C VAL A 276 21.46 -23.04 -10.06
N THR A 277 22.22 -22.49 -9.12
CA THR A 277 21.75 -22.25 -7.75
C THR A 277 21.38 -20.79 -7.58
N ALA A 278 20.17 -20.51 -7.08
CA ALA A 278 19.72 -19.16 -6.74
C ALA A 278 18.92 -19.20 -5.42
N GLY A 279 19.21 -18.32 -4.48
CA GLY A 279 18.52 -18.30 -3.17
C GLY A 279 18.57 -19.65 -2.42
N GLY A 280 19.65 -20.42 -2.59
CA GLY A 280 19.81 -21.75 -1.97
C GLY A 280 19.01 -22.88 -2.66
N VAL A 281 18.25 -22.59 -3.71
CA VAL A 281 17.50 -23.58 -4.50
C VAL A 281 18.27 -23.93 -5.77
N ARG A 282 18.30 -25.22 -6.13
CA ARG A 282 18.87 -25.70 -7.40
C ARG A 282 17.80 -25.72 -8.49
N TYR A 283 18.13 -25.06 -9.59
CA TYR A 283 17.32 -24.93 -10.78
C TYR A 283 18.02 -25.56 -11.98
N ARG A 284 17.25 -25.94 -12.98
CA ARG A 284 17.74 -26.17 -14.33
C ARG A 284 17.46 -24.94 -15.17
N ALA A 285 18.49 -24.39 -15.81
CA ALA A 285 18.31 -23.36 -16.83
C ALA A 285 17.82 -24.01 -18.12
N VAL A 286 16.70 -23.55 -18.65
CA VAL A 286 16.06 -24.08 -19.85
C VAL A 286 15.84 -22.95 -20.83
N GLU A 287 16.22 -23.17 -22.09
CA GLU A 287 15.87 -22.24 -23.16
C GLU A 287 14.35 -22.18 -23.30
N PRO A 288 13.78 -20.97 -23.44
CA PRO A 288 12.34 -20.84 -23.39
C PRO A 288 11.68 -21.24 -24.70
N GLY A 289 10.48 -21.81 -24.59
CA GLY A 289 9.57 -21.87 -25.74
C GLY A 289 9.15 -20.45 -26.17
N PRO A 290 8.68 -20.28 -27.41
CA PRO A 290 8.39 -18.96 -28.00
C PRO A 290 7.38 -18.15 -27.18
N GLU A 291 6.30 -18.78 -26.68
CA GLU A 291 5.27 -18.10 -25.91
C GLU A 291 5.76 -17.65 -24.53
N GLY A 292 6.47 -18.52 -23.80
CA GLY A 292 7.03 -18.19 -22.49
C GLY A 292 8.08 -17.09 -22.57
N GLY A 293 8.96 -17.17 -23.57
CA GLY A 293 9.97 -16.15 -23.85
C GLY A 293 9.36 -14.78 -24.16
N ALA A 294 8.30 -14.74 -24.98
CA ALA A 294 7.60 -13.49 -25.28
C ALA A 294 6.96 -12.86 -24.04
N ARG A 295 6.28 -13.65 -23.20
CA ARG A 295 5.68 -13.17 -21.94
C ARG A 295 6.73 -12.63 -20.98
N ALA A 296 7.79 -13.39 -20.74
CA ALA A 296 8.89 -12.97 -19.88
C ALA A 296 9.60 -11.72 -20.45
N GLY A 297 9.75 -11.61 -21.77
CA GLY A 297 10.31 -10.44 -22.44
C GLY A 297 9.49 -9.17 -22.21
N VAL A 298 8.15 -9.24 -22.23
CA VAL A 298 7.28 -8.10 -21.90
C VAL A 298 7.48 -7.64 -20.46
N LEU A 299 7.55 -8.58 -19.51
CA LEU A 299 7.80 -8.26 -18.10
C LEU A 299 9.20 -7.66 -17.91
N PHE A 300 10.20 -8.18 -18.62
CA PHE A 300 11.57 -7.70 -18.56
C PHE A 300 11.69 -6.28 -19.12
N ARG A 301 11.05 -6.01 -20.26
CA ARG A 301 10.93 -4.66 -20.83
C ARG A 301 10.26 -3.70 -19.86
N ALA A 302 9.17 -4.10 -19.21
CA ALA A 302 8.50 -3.26 -18.23
C ALA A 302 9.46 -2.88 -17.08
N LYS A 303 10.18 -3.89 -16.55
CA LYS A 303 11.07 -3.74 -15.40
C LYS A 303 12.38 -3.00 -15.70
N TYR A 304 13.03 -3.27 -16.84
CA TYR A 304 14.37 -2.77 -17.17
C TYR A 304 14.39 -1.77 -18.34
N GLY A 305 13.31 -1.66 -19.12
CA GLY A 305 13.26 -0.81 -20.31
C GLY A 305 14.13 -1.30 -21.48
N ARG A 306 14.40 -2.61 -21.57
CA ARG A 306 15.27 -3.24 -22.58
C ARG A 306 14.53 -4.35 -23.33
N ASP A 307 14.81 -4.48 -24.63
CA ASP A 307 14.04 -5.33 -25.54
C ASP A 307 14.82 -6.53 -26.10
N ASP A 308 16.15 -6.49 -26.07
CA ASP A 308 17.02 -7.50 -26.71
C ASP A 308 17.83 -8.28 -25.67
N VAL A 309 17.15 -9.17 -24.93
CA VAL A 309 17.81 -10.05 -23.94
C VAL A 309 17.41 -11.50 -24.12
N LEU A 310 18.40 -12.40 -24.03
CA LEU A 310 18.15 -13.84 -24.01
C LEU A 310 17.82 -14.26 -22.57
N LEU A 311 16.54 -14.46 -22.30
CA LEU A 311 16.08 -14.91 -20.99
C LEU A 311 16.11 -16.43 -20.88
N LEU A 312 16.74 -16.95 -19.84
CA LEU A 312 16.69 -18.36 -19.48
C LEU A 312 15.70 -18.57 -18.34
N ARG A 313 14.87 -19.62 -18.47
CA ARG A 313 13.92 -20.01 -17.44
C ARG A 313 14.57 -20.93 -16.42
N LEU A 314 14.46 -20.60 -15.14
CA LEU A 314 14.96 -21.41 -14.05
C LEU A 314 13.83 -22.30 -13.50
N THR A 315 13.86 -23.58 -13.84
CA THR A 315 12.86 -24.56 -13.37
C THR A 315 13.38 -25.26 -12.12
N ALA A 316 12.64 -25.19 -11.02
CA ALA A 316 13.07 -25.82 -9.77
C ALA A 316 13.17 -27.34 -9.97
N ARG A 317 14.30 -27.92 -9.57
CA ARG A 317 14.41 -29.37 -9.58
C ARG A 317 13.57 -29.88 -8.41
N SER A 318 12.45 -30.54 -8.69
CA SER A 318 11.66 -31.20 -7.64
C SER A 318 12.62 -32.05 -6.81
N ARG A 319 12.62 -31.85 -5.48
CA ARG A 319 13.37 -32.73 -4.57
C ARG A 319 12.85 -34.13 -4.87
N GLY A 320 13.66 -34.93 -5.55
CA GLY A 320 13.28 -36.27 -5.95
C GLY A 320 12.70 -36.97 -4.74
N ALA A 321 11.46 -37.45 -4.86
CA ALA A 321 10.89 -38.40 -3.93
C ALA A 321 11.96 -39.46 -3.70
N ARG A 322 12.45 -39.57 -2.45
CA ARG A 322 13.21 -40.74 -2.02
C ARG A 322 12.31 -41.93 -2.33
N ARG A 323 12.62 -42.66 -3.41
CA ARG A 323 12.13 -44.03 -3.57
C ARG A 323 12.70 -44.78 -2.38
N THR A 324 11.87 -45.03 -1.39
CA THR A 324 12.08 -46.10 -0.42
C THR A 324 12.15 -47.37 -1.25
N VAL A 325 13.37 -47.81 -1.56
CA VAL A 325 13.61 -49.18 -1.98
C VAL A 325 13.54 -49.97 -0.68
N GLU A 326 12.34 -50.36 -0.28
CA GLU A 326 12.19 -51.49 0.63
C GLU A 326 12.63 -52.73 -0.16
N GLY A 327 13.83 -53.18 0.18
CA GLY A 327 14.35 -54.46 -0.21
C GLY A 327 13.55 -55.58 0.42
N ARG A 328 13.36 -56.60 -0.41
CA ARG A 328 13.16 -58.03 -0.10
C ARG A 328 13.42 -58.45 1.34
#